data_AF-R7WU80-F1
#
_entry.id   AF-R7WU80-F1
#
_cell.length_a   1.000
_cell.length_b   1.000
_cell.length_c   1.000
_cell.angle_alpha   90.00
_cell.angle_beta   90.00
_cell.angle_gamma   90.00
#
_symmetry.space_group_name_H-M   'P 1'
#
loop_
_entity.id
_entity.type
_entity.pdbx_description
1 polymer ?
#
loop_
_entity_poly.entity_id
_entity_poly.type
_entity_poly.pdbx_seq_one_letter_code
_entity_poly.pdbx_strand_id
1 'polypeptide(L)'
;MDLLRRLRGMHGALMMHQSGGCCDGSSPMCYPLGEFVVGDRDVLLGVLDLALDVGAMPSSAPADADAVPIWISGSQFATWKHTQLVLDAVQGRGGGFSLETPEGKRFLTRGRVFEPGELAALEDAPPVTGADWGAGARPALPTAPLVVAEAADACPVPGTPLR
;
A
#
# COMPACT_ATOMS: atom_id res chain seq x y z
N MET A 1 6.74 8.13 -5.87
CA MET A 1 7.56 6.89 -5.97
C MET A 1 9.01 7.09 -5.56
N ASP A 2 9.61 8.27 -5.76
CA ASP A 2 11.04 8.52 -5.50
C ASP A 2 11.52 8.14 -4.10
N LEU A 3 10.71 8.40 -3.06
CA LEU A 3 11.07 8.02 -1.69
C LEU A 3 11.24 6.51 -1.55
N LEU A 4 10.29 5.70 -2.01
CA LEU A 4 10.39 4.24 -1.95
C LEU A 4 11.57 3.72 -2.78
N ARG A 5 11.81 4.28 -3.98
CA ARG A 5 12.98 3.94 -4.80
C ARG A 5 14.29 4.24 -4.08
N ARG A 6 14.39 5.40 -3.41
CA ARG A 6 15.56 5.77 -2.58
C ARG A 6 15.74 4.79 -1.42
N LEU A 7 14.68 4.52 -0.65
CA LEU A 7 14.74 3.60 0.48
C LEU A 7 15.15 2.20 0.03
N ARG A 8 14.64 1.74 -1.12
CA ARG A 8 15.04 0.46 -1.72
C ARG A 8 16.52 0.44 -2.09
N GLY A 9 17.05 1.55 -2.60
CA GLY A 9 18.48 1.69 -2.87
C GLY A 9 19.35 1.59 -1.61
N MET A 10 18.85 2.03 -0.46
CA MET A 10 19.57 2.05 0.81
C MET A 10 19.42 0.75 1.63
N HIS A 11 18.24 0.12 1.56
CA HIS A 11 17.84 -0.96 2.47
C HIS A 11 17.53 -2.28 1.76
N GLY A 12 17.55 -2.31 0.43
CA GLY A 12 17.18 -3.49 -0.36
C GLY A 12 15.67 -3.60 -0.58
N ALA A 13 15.17 -4.81 -0.83
CA ALA A 13 13.74 -5.05 -1.03
C ALA A 13 12.93 -4.55 0.17
N LEU A 14 11.76 -3.96 -0.09
CA LEU A 14 10.94 -3.32 0.93
C LEU A 14 9.62 -4.06 1.12
N MET A 15 9.00 -3.86 2.27
CA MET A 15 7.59 -4.16 2.52
C MET A 15 6.95 -3.03 3.30
N MET A 16 5.63 -3.01 3.30
CA MET A 16 4.87 -2.09 4.14
C MET A 16 3.82 -2.83 4.96
N HIS A 17 3.51 -2.29 6.13
CA HIS A 17 2.41 -2.75 6.95
C HIS A 17 1.56 -1.55 7.41
N GLN A 18 0.27 -1.59 7.11
CA GLN A 18 -0.73 -0.66 7.62
C GLN A 18 -0.96 -0.96 9.10
N SER A 19 -0.40 -0.11 9.97
CA SER A 19 -0.58 -0.25 11.40
C SER A 19 -1.97 0.21 11.84
N GLY A 20 -2.50 -0.45 12.86
CA GLY A 20 -3.70 -0.04 13.60
C GLY A 20 -3.23 0.58 14.89
N GLY A 21 -3.34 1.90 15.01
CA GLY A 21 -2.64 2.64 16.05
C GLY A 21 -3.03 2.27 17.48
N CYS A 22 -2.05 2.30 18.38
CA CYS A 22 -2.25 2.50 19.82
C CYS A 22 -1.67 3.86 20.29
N CYS A 23 -0.66 4.44 19.60
CA CYS A 23 -0.03 5.72 20.00
C CYS A 23 0.19 6.75 18.86
N ASP A 24 0.47 6.34 17.62
CA ASP A 24 0.78 7.26 16.49
C ASP A 24 -0.32 7.33 15.41
N GLY A 25 -1.51 6.83 15.72
CA GLY A 25 -2.59 6.65 14.73
C GLY A 25 -2.32 5.51 13.74
N SER A 26 -3.25 5.29 12.82
CA SER A 26 -3.14 4.26 11.79
C SER A 26 -2.25 4.73 10.64
N SER A 27 -0.93 4.51 10.74
CA SER A 27 0.02 4.91 9.70
C SER A 27 0.57 3.69 8.94
N PRO A 28 0.79 3.81 7.62
CA PRO A 28 1.53 2.81 6.87
C PRO A 28 3.02 2.92 7.22
N MET A 29 3.63 1.81 7.60
CA MET A 29 5.02 1.73 8.03
C MET A 29 5.83 0.96 6.98
N CYS A 30 7.04 1.42 6.68
CA CYS A 30 7.96 0.82 5.71
C CYS A 30 9.12 0.12 6.42
N TYR A 31 9.41 -1.11 5.99
CA TYR A 31 10.44 -1.98 6.54
C TYR A 31 11.24 -2.64 5.40
N PRO A 32 12.47 -3.13 5.65
CA PRO A 32 13.08 -4.10 4.76
C PRO A 32 12.20 -5.35 4.69
N LEU A 33 12.13 -5.98 3.51
CA LEU A 33 11.32 -7.17 3.29
C LEU A 33 11.73 -8.29 4.26
N GLY A 34 10.76 -8.78 5.04
CA GLY A 34 10.96 -9.86 6.02
C GLY A 34 11.28 -9.42 7.45
N GLU A 35 11.53 -8.13 7.70
CA GLU A 35 11.77 -7.59 9.06
C GLU A 35 10.47 -7.43 9.87
N PHE A 36 9.34 -7.25 9.21
CA PHE A 36 8.03 -7.32 9.84
C PHE A 36 7.41 -8.70 9.60
N VAL A 37 7.01 -9.38 10.68
CA VAL A 37 6.39 -10.71 10.60
C VAL A 37 4.96 -10.58 10.07
N VAL A 38 4.71 -11.10 8.88
CA VAL A 38 3.37 -11.25 8.30
C VAL A 38 2.75 -12.53 8.86
N GLY A 39 1.64 -12.39 9.58
CA GLY A 39 0.88 -13.53 10.09
C GLY A 39 -0.02 -14.16 9.03
N ASP A 40 -0.42 -15.42 9.25
CA ASP A 40 -1.29 -16.17 8.33
C ASP A 40 -2.60 -15.45 7.97
N ARG A 41 -3.12 -14.63 8.89
CA ARG A 41 -4.37 -13.88 8.75
C ARG A 41 -4.17 -12.43 8.31
N ASP A 42 -2.94 -11.99 8.12
CA ASP A 42 -2.69 -10.68 7.53
C ASP A 42 -3.13 -10.71 6.08
N VAL A 43 -3.65 -9.59 5.62
CA VAL A 43 -4.26 -9.45 4.30
C VAL A 43 -3.37 -8.56 3.44
N LEU A 44 -3.07 -9.02 2.23
CA LEU A 44 -2.36 -8.23 1.24
C LEU A 44 -3.32 -7.20 0.65
N LEU A 45 -3.03 -5.92 0.87
CA LEU A 45 -3.77 -4.81 0.28
C LEU A 45 -3.38 -4.57 -1.18
N GLY A 46 -2.15 -4.89 -1.55
CA GLY A 46 -1.62 -4.74 -2.89
C GLY A 46 -0.10 -4.87 -2.93
N VAL A 47 0.44 -4.85 -4.14
CA VAL A 47 1.89 -4.82 -4.40
C VAL A 47 2.18 -3.60 -5.25
N LEU A 48 3.01 -2.69 -4.74
CA LEU A 48 3.51 -1.59 -5.55
C LEU A 48 4.71 -2.06 -6.38
N ASP A 49 4.72 -1.67 -7.65
CA ASP A 49 5.86 -1.87 -8.54
C ASP A 49 6.64 -0.57 -8.65
N LEU A 50 7.88 -0.58 -8.14
CA LEU A 50 8.74 0.61 -8.15
C LEU A 50 9.24 1.01 -9.55
N ALA A 51 9.10 0.14 -10.55
CA ALA A 51 9.41 0.44 -11.94
C ALA A 51 8.31 1.24 -12.65
N LEU A 52 7.09 1.29 -12.09
CA LEU A 52 5.99 2.06 -12.67
C LEU A 52 6.13 3.55 -12.39
N ASP A 53 5.81 4.35 -13.40
CA ASP A 53 5.63 5.80 -13.30
C ASP A 53 4.14 6.16 -13.18
N VAL A 54 3.86 7.45 -12.95
CA VAL A 54 2.49 7.97 -12.82
C VAL A 54 1.66 7.61 -14.06
N GLY A 55 0.48 7.03 -13.83
CA GLY A 55 -0.47 6.65 -14.88
C GLY A 55 -0.08 5.39 -15.67
N ALA A 56 1.07 4.78 -15.39
CA ALA A 56 1.51 3.57 -16.08
C ALA A 56 0.68 2.34 -15.67
N MET A 57 0.47 1.45 -16.63
CA MET A 57 -0.16 0.14 -16.42
C MET A 57 0.90 -0.96 -16.38
N PRO A 58 0.88 -1.86 -15.38
CA PRO A 58 1.76 -3.02 -15.40
C PRO A 58 1.34 -3.98 -16.52
N SER A 59 2.32 -4.42 -17.32
CA SER A 59 2.15 -5.48 -18.32
C SER A 59 2.57 -6.87 -17.80
N SER A 60 3.22 -6.91 -16.63
CA SER A 60 3.69 -8.12 -15.96
C SER A 60 3.84 -7.87 -14.47
N ALA A 61 4.06 -8.93 -13.68
CA ALA A 61 4.34 -8.78 -12.26
C ALA A 61 5.70 -8.11 -12.05
N PRO A 62 5.88 -7.30 -11.00
CA PRO A 62 7.17 -6.70 -10.69
C PRO A 62 8.23 -7.76 -10.41
N ALA A 63 9.49 -7.42 -10.70
CA ALA A 63 10.62 -8.19 -10.19
C ALA A 63 10.63 -8.14 -8.65
N ASP A 64 11.08 -9.21 -7.99
CA ASP A 64 11.03 -9.32 -6.53
C ASP A 64 11.68 -8.13 -5.79
N ALA A 65 12.75 -7.56 -6.34
CA ALA A 65 13.46 -6.44 -5.73
C ALA A 65 12.75 -5.08 -5.89
N ASP A 66 11.77 -4.99 -6.78
CA ASP A 66 11.00 -3.78 -7.07
C ASP A 66 9.53 -3.91 -6.64
N ALA A 67 9.14 -5.09 -6.17
CA ALA A 67 7.85 -5.36 -5.56
C ALA A 67 7.84 -4.90 -4.09
N VAL A 68 6.88 -4.05 -3.72
CA VAL A 68 6.65 -3.65 -2.33
C VAL A 68 5.26 -4.13 -1.89
N PRO A 69 5.15 -5.29 -1.23
CA PRO A 69 3.88 -5.77 -0.73
C PRO A 69 3.43 -4.94 0.48
N ILE A 70 2.14 -4.59 0.50
CA ILE A 70 1.50 -3.80 1.55
C ILE A 70 0.52 -4.70 2.30
N TRP A 71 0.77 -4.88 3.59
CA TRP A 71 -0.01 -5.76 4.46
C TRP A 71 -0.87 -4.97 5.44
N ILE A 72 -1.93 -5.60 5.93
CA ILE A 72 -2.73 -5.12 7.06
C ILE A 72 -3.17 -6.32 7.89
N SER A 73 -3.37 -6.16 9.21
CA SER A 73 -3.90 -7.26 10.01
C SER A 73 -5.33 -7.63 9.62
N GLY A 74 -5.69 -8.91 9.68
CA GLY A 74 -7.04 -9.36 9.30
C GLY A 74 -8.17 -8.69 10.08
N SER A 75 -7.96 -8.37 11.36
CA SER A 75 -8.92 -7.62 12.18
C SER A 75 -9.15 -6.19 11.69
N GLN A 76 -8.08 -5.49 11.31
CA GLN A 76 -8.17 -4.15 10.74
C GLN A 76 -8.76 -4.19 9.34
N PHE A 77 -8.37 -5.18 8.52
CA PHE A 77 -8.97 -5.39 7.21
C PHE A 77 -10.48 -5.54 7.30
N ALA A 78 -10.99 -6.34 8.24
CA ALA A 78 -12.44 -6.50 8.42
C ALA A 78 -13.18 -5.17 8.65
N THR A 79 -12.53 -4.22 9.35
CA THR A 79 -13.05 -2.88 9.57
C THR A 79 -12.90 -1.96 8.36
N TRP A 80 -11.86 -2.13 7.53
CA TRP A 80 -11.54 -1.19 6.44
C TRP A 80 -11.84 -1.71 5.03
N LYS A 81 -12.28 -2.96 4.87
CA LYS A 81 -12.47 -3.65 3.57
C LYS A 81 -13.37 -2.95 2.54
N HIS A 82 -14.16 -1.97 2.97
CA HIS A 82 -15.04 -1.15 2.14
C HIS A 82 -14.43 0.21 1.76
N THR A 83 -13.13 0.40 2.02
CA THR A 83 -12.39 1.65 1.78
C THR A 83 -11.18 1.39 0.90
N GLN A 84 -11.05 2.15 -0.19
CA GLN A 84 -9.81 2.22 -0.94
C GLN A 84 -8.77 2.99 -0.13
N LEU A 85 -7.59 2.39 0.07
CA LEU A 85 -6.47 3.06 0.73
C LEU A 85 -5.56 3.70 -0.31
N VAL A 86 -5.22 4.96 -0.09
CA VAL A 86 -4.26 5.71 -0.89
C VAL A 86 -3.06 6.01 -0.02
N LEU A 87 -1.90 5.50 -0.44
CA LEU A 87 -0.63 5.73 0.22
C LEU A 87 0.01 7.02 -0.31
N ASP A 88 0.31 7.94 0.59
CA ASP A 88 0.94 9.22 0.30
C ASP A 88 2.24 9.37 1.10
N ALA A 89 3.17 10.20 0.63
CA ALA A 89 4.45 10.47 1.27
C ALA A 89 4.66 11.98 1.42
N VAL A 90 4.61 12.46 2.66
CA VAL A 90 4.64 13.90 2.97
C VAL A 90 5.82 14.26 3.86
N GLN A 91 6.15 15.56 3.93
CA GLN A 91 7.11 16.04 4.93
C GLN A 91 6.52 15.86 6.34
N GLY A 92 7.36 15.44 7.28
CA GLY A 92 6.94 15.30 8.67
C GLY A 92 7.70 14.21 9.40
N ARG A 93 7.39 14.07 10.69
CA ARG A 93 7.96 13.01 11.52
C ARG A 93 7.23 11.70 11.25
N GLY A 94 7.94 10.70 10.73
CA GLY A 94 7.47 9.32 10.57
C GLY A 94 7.31 8.59 11.91
N GLY A 95 6.67 7.42 11.87
CA GLY A 95 6.60 6.53 13.03
C GLY A 95 8.00 6.01 13.37
N GLY A 96 8.33 5.90 14.66
CA GLY A 96 9.72 5.69 15.12
C GLY A 96 10.45 4.45 14.58
N PHE A 97 9.74 3.50 13.98
CA PHE A 97 10.27 2.27 13.39
C PHE A 97 10.24 2.24 11.85
N SER A 98 9.74 3.29 11.18
CA SER A 98 9.58 3.33 9.73
C SER A 98 10.83 3.88 9.04
N LEU A 99 11.25 3.26 7.94
CA LEU A 99 12.50 3.56 7.24
C LEU A 99 12.62 5.00 6.71
N GLU A 100 11.52 5.68 6.40
CA GLU A 100 11.54 7.05 5.88
C GLU A 100 11.81 8.11 6.95
N THR A 101 11.73 7.75 8.23
CA THR A 101 11.86 8.70 9.35
C THR A 101 13.15 9.52 9.30
N PRO A 102 14.34 8.96 9.02
CA PRO A 102 15.58 9.73 8.89
C PRO A 102 15.59 10.68 7.68
N GLU A 103 14.73 10.47 6.68
CA GLU A 103 14.61 11.34 5.51
C GLU A 103 13.73 12.58 5.79
N GLY A 104 13.24 12.74 7.03
CA GLY A 104 12.33 13.84 7.41
C GLY A 104 10.95 13.72 6.77
N LYS A 105 10.59 12.50 6.34
CA LYS A 105 9.32 12.17 5.69
C LYS A 105 8.47 11.31 6.61
N ARG A 106 7.19 11.18 6.23
CA ARG A 106 6.29 10.17 6.75
C ARG A 106 5.37 9.67 5.66
N PHE A 107 4.98 8.40 5.74
CA PHE A 107 3.87 7.90 4.94
C PHE A 107 2.52 8.22 5.61
N LEU A 108 1.49 8.42 4.80
CA LEU A 108 0.14 8.74 5.22
C LEU A 108 -0.84 7.86 4.45
N THR A 109 -1.83 7.30 5.15
CA THR A 109 -2.97 6.65 4.51
C THR A 109 -4.13 7.64 4.41
N ARG A 110 -4.63 7.81 3.20
CA ARG A 110 -5.90 8.47 2.90
C ARG A 110 -6.88 7.40 2.45
N GLY A 111 -8.17 7.70 2.45
CA GLY A 111 -9.14 6.74 1.94
C GLY A 111 -10.41 7.35 1.43
N ARG A 112 -11.02 6.63 0.49
CA ARG A 112 -12.39 6.84 0.04
C ARG A 112 -13.16 5.54 0.13
N VAL A 113 -14.47 5.63 0.34
CA VAL A 113 -15.34 4.45 0.32
C VAL A 113 -15.41 3.94 -1.13
N PHE A 114 -15.37 2.62 -1.30
CA PHE A 114 -15.59 2.01 -2.61
C PHE A 114 -17.00 2.30 -3.12
N GLU A 115 -17.11 2.54 -4.42
CA GLU A 115 -18.40 2.63 -5.09
C GLU A 115 -19.06 1.23 -5.15
N PRO A 116 -20.40 1.15 -5.28
CA PRO A 116 -21.09 -0.14 -5.31
C PRO A 116 -20.56 -1.12 -6.36
N GLY A 117 -20.16 -0.64 -7.53
CA GLY A 117 -19.56 -1.48 -8.59
C GLY A 117 -18.18 -2.01 -8.21
N GLU A 118 -17.36 -1.22 -7.52
CA GLU A 118 -16.06 -1.65 -7.01
C GLU A 118 -16.22 -2.68 -5.89
N LEU A 119 -17.19 -2.47 -4.99
CA LEU A 119 -17.47 -3.41 -3.91
C LEU A 119 -17.94 -4.76 -4.46
N ALA A 120 -18.83 -4.77 -5.45
CA ALA A 120 -19.26 -5.99 -6.13
C ALA A 120 -18.09 -6.74 -6.78
N ALA A 121 -17.18 -6.03 -7.46
CA ALA A 121 -16.00 -6.64 -8.04
C ALA A 121 -15.05 -7.25 -6.99
N LEU A 122 -14.98 -6.66 -5.79
CA LEU A 122 -14.17 -7.18 -4.68
C LEU A 122 -14.80 -8.41 -4.01
N GLU A 123 -16.13 -8.57 -4.04
CA GLU A 123 -16.79 -9.77 -3.51
C GLU A 123 -16.41 -11.03 -4.28
N ASP A 124 -16.18 -10.90 -5.59
CA ASP A 124 -15.75 -11.99 -6.48
C ASP A 124 -14.23 -12.27 -6.44
N ALA A 125 -13.45 -11.44 -5.74
CA ALA A 125 -12.00 -11.50 -5.68
C ALA A 125 -11.51 -11.52 -4.22
N PRO A 126 -11.55 -12.70 -3.54
CA PRO A 126 -11.09 -12.79 -2.16
C PRO A 126 -9.63 -12.35 -2.04
N PRO A 127 -9.28 -11.59 -1.00
CA PRO A 127 -7.93 -11.04 -0.89
C PRO A 127 -6.94 -12.15 -0.51
N VAL A 128 -5.70 -12.00 -0.98
CA VAL A 128 -4.58 -12.91 -0.63
C VAL A 128 -4.23 -12.72 0.84
N THR A 129 -4.20 -13.81 1.60
CA THR A 129 -3.75 -13.81 2.99
C THR A 129 -2.26 -14.11 3.11
N GLY A 130 -1.68 -13.88 4.28
CA GLY A 130 -0.29 -14.27 4.58
C GLY A 130 -0.06 -15.77 4.37
N ALA A 131 -1.04 -16.61 4.74
CA ALA A 131 -0.98 -18.05 4.49
C ALA A 131 -0.94 -18.36 2.98
N ASP A 132 -1.83 -17.74 2.19
CA ASP A 132 -1.88 -17.93 0.74
C ASP A 132 -0.57 -17.48 0.07
N TRP A 133 -0.03 -16.33 0.49
CA TRP A 133 1.23 -15.80 -0.03
C TRP A 133 2.41 -16.73 0.29
N GLY A 134 2.46 -17.28 1.50
CA GLY A 134 3.44 -18.27 1.91
C GLY A 134 3.34 -19.57 1.11
N ALA A 135 2.13 -19.95 0.68
CA ALA A 135 1.88 -21.06 -0.23
C ALA A 135 2.16 -20.73 -1.72
N GLY A 136 2.59 -19.49 -2.03
CA GLY A 136 2.97 -19.05 -3.38
C GLY A 136 1.86 -18.34 -4.15
N ALA A 137 0.70 -18.08 -3.56
CA ALA A 137 -0.34 -17.28 -4.21
C ALA A 137 0.13 -15.82 -4.40
N ARG A 138 -0.27 -15.22 -5.53
CA ARG A 138 0.02 -13.82 -5.86
C ARG A 138 -1.24 -13.16 -6.42
N PRO A 139 -1.45 -11.85 -6.18
CA PRO A 139 -2.61 -11.16 -6.70
C PRO A 139 -2.55 -11.05 -8.24
N ALA A 140 -3.71 -10.88 -8.87
CA ALA A 140 -3.79 -10.54 -10.28
C ALA A 140 -3.17 -9.16 -10.55
N LEU A 141 -2.80 -8.90 -11.81
CA LEU A 141 -2.32 -7.58 -12.21
C LEU A 141 -3.43 -6.52 -12.04
N PRO A 142 -3.07 -5.31 -11.59
CA PRO A 142 -3.99 -4.18 -11.55
C PRO A 142 -4.63 -3.93 -12.92
N THR A 143 -5.93 -3.65 -12.91
CA THR A 143 -6.71 -3.27 -14.11
C THR A 143 -6.80 -1.75 -14.28
N ALA A 144 -6.24 -0.99 -13.34
CA ALA A 144 -6.12 0.47 -13.38
C ALA A 144 -4.75 0.92 -12.86
N PRO A 145 -4.27 2.14 -13.20
CA PRO A 145 -3.01 2.65 -12.71
C PRO A 145 -3.00 2.77 -11.18
N LEU A 146 -1.95 2.25 -10.54
CA LEU A 146 -1.78 2.33 -9.08
C LEU A 146 -1.07 3.61 -8.62
N VAL A 147 -0.29 4.23 -9.51
CA VAL A 147 0.50 5.43 -9.20
C VAL A 147 -0.16 6.64 -9.84
N VAL A 148 -0.60 7.57 -9.00
CA VAL A 148 -1.17 8.86 -9.41
C VAL A 148 -0.21 10.01 -9.08
N ALA A 149 -0.36 11.16 -9.73
CA ALA A 149 0.46 12.33 -9.46
C ALA A 149 0.12 12.94 -8.10
N GLU A 150 -1.17 13.15 -7.87
CA GLU A 150 -1.69 13.77 -6.66
C GLU A 150 -2.65 12.82 -5.94
N ALA A 151 -2.66 12.86 -4.61
CA ALA A 151 -3.59 12.05 -3.83
C ALA A 151 -5.06 12.31 -4.19
N ALA A 152 -5.38 13.53 -4.66
CA ALA A 152 -6.71 13.91 -5.13
C ALA A 152 -7.17 13.15 -6.39
N ASP A 153 -6.24 12.63 -7.19
CA ASP A 153 -6.56 11.87 -8.40
C ASP A 153 -7.04 10.46 -8.06
N ALA A 154 -6.57 9.89 -6.94
CA ALA A 154 -7.03 8.60 -6.42
C ALA A 154 -8.18 8.75 -5.41
N CYS A 155 -8.23 9.88 -4.70
CA CYS A 155 -9.22 10.17 -3.67
C CYS A 155 -9.72 11.62 -3.83
N PRO A 156 -10.64 11.88 -4.79
CA PRO A 156 -11.13 13.23 -5.04
C PRO A 156 -11.84 13.79 -3.81
N VAL A 157 -11.45 15.00 -3.40
CA VAL A 157 -12.10 15.72 -2.31
C VAL A 157 -13.38 16.38 -2.85
N PRO A 158 -14.57 16.07 -2.31
CA PRO A 158 -15.82 16.67 -2.78
C PRO A 158 -15.74 18.19 -2.83
N GLY A 159 -16.15 18.78 -3.96
CA GLY A 159 -16.18 20.24 -4.17
C GLY A 159 -14.86 20.87 -4.61
N THR A 160 -13.78 20.10 -4.78
CA THR A 160 -12.55 20.57 -5.43
C THR A 160 -12.57 20.17 -6.91
N PRO A 161 -12.48 21.10 -7.87
CA PRO A 161 -12.40 20.72 -9.28
C PRO A 161 -11.14 19.90 -9.54
N LEU A 162 -11.29 18.77 -10.24
CA LEU A 162 -10.17 17.98 -10.78
C LEU A 162 -9.31 18.92 -11.65
N ARG A 163 -7.99 18.94 -11.40
CA ARG A 163 -7.05 19.81 -12.12
C ARG A 163 -6.54 19.15 -13.39
#